data_AF-A0A7Z9BNI9-F1
#
_entry.id   AF-A0A7Z9BNI9-F1
#
_cell.length_a   1.000
_cell.length_b   1.000
_cell.length_c   1.000
_cell.angle_alpha   90.00
_cell.angle_beta   90.00
_cell.angle_gamma   90.00
#
_symmetry.space_group_name_H-M   'P 1'
#
loop_
_entity.id
_entity.type
_entity.pdbx_description
1 polymer ?
#
loop_
_entity_poly.entity_id
_entity_poly.type
_entity_poly.pdbx_seq_one_letter_code
_entity_poly.pdbx_strand_id
1 'polypeptide(L)'
;MVLNLTLSQIQTPKPIQYSSNNEHYVLTRRFSAKEEKKRVVAVVYDANSLNYQWVGFENHLNYFHHQGKGLPLSLARGLTAYLNSTLVDSFFRLFNGNTQVNATDLRNLKYPTLKQLLELGEKIGNSFPSQQTIDELIQQDILKNQS
;
A
#
# COMPACT_ATOMS: atom_id res chain seq x y z
N MET A 1 -12.40 2.36 -23.07
CA MET A 1 -12.94 2.83 -21.77
C MET A 1 -11.77 2.95 -20.81
N VAL A 2 -11.16 4.14 -20.74
CA VAL A 2 -9.95 4.38 -19.95
C VAL A 2 -10.42 4.74 -18.54
N LEU A 3 -10.16 3.89 -17.56
CA LEU A 3 -10.50 4.13 -16.17
C LEU A 3 -9.64 5.30 -15.64
N ASN A 4 -10.18 6.51 -15.70
CA ASN A 4 -9.66 7.67 -14.99
C ASN A 4 -9.90 7.48 -13.49
N LEU A 5 -9.07 6.65 -12.86
CA LEU A 5 -9.02 6.49 -11.41
C LEU A 5 -8.17 7.63 -10.83
N THR A 6 -8.82 8.67 -10.32
CA THR A 6 -8.17 9.60 -9.41
C THR A 6 -7.99 8.91 -8.04
N LEU A 7 -6.80 9.08 -7.45
CA LEU A 7 -6.35 8.39 -6.23
C LEU A 7 -7.17 8.72 -4.96
N SER A 8 -8.17 9.60 -5.06
CA SER A 8 -9.19 9.82 -4.03
C SER A 8 -10.05 8.59 -3.73
N GLN A 9 -9.86 7.49 -4.46
CA GLN A 9 -10.64 6.25 -4.34
C GLN A 9 -9.90 5.07 -3.69
N ILE A 10 -8.63 5.19 -3.30
CA ILE A 10 -7.95 4.15 -2.49
C ILE A 10 -8.29 4.42 -1.02
N GLN A 11 -9.32 3.76 -0.54
CA GLN A 11 -9.88 3.98 0.79
C GLN A 11 -9.20 3.09 1.83
N THR A 12 -9.13 3.59 3.06
CA THR A 12 -8.74 2.85 4.27
C THR A 12 -9.99 2.61 5.13
N PRO A 13 -10.11 1.47 5.83
CA PRO A 13 -11.36 1.06 6.50
C PRO A 13 -11.96 2.01 7.54
N LYS A 14 -13.30 1.90 7.63
CA LYS A 14 -14.18 2.17 8.78
C LYS A 14 -14.23 0.94 9.73
N PRO A 15 -14.63 1.09 11.02
CA PRO A 15 -14.58 -0.01 11.99
C PRO A 15 -15.58 -1.15 11.69
N ILE A 16 -15.07 -2.38 11.79
CA ILE A 16 -15.69 -3.65 12.22
C ILE A 16 -17.20 -3.80 11.93
N GLN A 17 -17.58 -4.16 10.70
CA GLN A 17 -18.79 -4.97 10.49
C GLN A 17 -18.91 -5.75 9.18
N TYR A 18 -17.93 -5.71 8.28
CA TYR A 18 -18.07 -6.31 6.95
C TYR A 18 -16.94 -7.30 6.64
N SER A 19 -17.33 -8.56 6.47
CA SER A 19 -16.59 -9.52 5.65
C SER A 19 -16.42 -8.92 4.24
N SER A 20 -15.18 -8.80 3.77
CA SER A 20 -14.89 -8.44 2.38
C SER A 20 -14.79 -9.70 1.54
N ASN A 21 -14.99 -9.59 0.22
CA ASN A 21 -14.74 -10.71 -0.68
C ASN A 21 -13.26 -11.12 -0.58
N ASN A 22 -12.96 -12.40 -0.81
CA ASN A 22 -11.57 -12.85 -0.94
C ASN A 22 -10.95 -12.35 -2.26
N GLU A 23 -10.44 -11.12 -2.23
CA GLU A 23 -9.76 -10.43 -3.32
C GLU A 23 -8.40 -9.91 -2.82
N HIS A 24 -7.55 -9.36 -3.69
CA HIS A 24 -6.25 -8.85 -3.24
C HIS A 24 -6.38 -7.51 -2.51
N TYR A 25 -5.65 -7.33 -1.41
CA TYR A 25 -5.59 -6.08 -0.68
C TYR A 25 -4.14 -5.73 -0.33
N VAL A 26 -3.88 -4.48 0.03
CA VAL A 26 -2.62 -4.08 0.69
C VAL A 26 -2.91 -3.78 2.14
N LEU A 27 -2.16 -4.38 3.05
CA LEU A 27 -2.34 -4.22 4.49
C LEU A 27 -1.16 -3.45 5.06
N THR A 28 -1.41 -2.57 6.04
CA THR A 28 -0.37 -1.94 6.85
C THR A 28 -0.74 -2.03 8.32
N ARG A 29 0.25 -2.13 9.20
CA ARG A 29 0.01 -2.03 10.65
C ARG A 29 -0.36 -0.59 11.02
N ARG A 30 -1.33 -0.41 11.93
CA ARG A 30 -1.70 0.90 12.48
C ARG A 30 -0.75 1.39 13.58
N PHE A 31 0.08 0.50 14.11
CA PHE A 31 1.07 0.81 15.14
C PHE A 31 2.44 0.25 14.75
N SER A 32 3.47 1.06 14.94
CA SER A 32 4.89 0.72 14.77
C SER A 32 5.64 1.14 16.03
N ALA A 33 6.56 0.33 16.57
CA ALA A 33 7.34 0.80 17.73
C ALA A 33 8.31 1.94 17.34
N LYS A 34 8.68 2.81 18.28
CA LYS A 34 9.63 3.92 18.01
C LYS A 34 10.96 3.42 17.46
N GLU A 35 11.41 2.28 17.98
CA GLU A 35 12.66 1.60 17.64
C GLU A 35 12.59 0.79 16.34
N GLU A 36 11.43 0.68 15.70
CA GLU A 36 11.35 -0.07 14.44
C GLU A 36 12.11 0.62 13.31
N LYS A 37 12.79 -0.21 12.51
CA LYS A 37 13.54 0.22 11.33
C LYS A 37 12.67 0.97 10.32
N LYS A 38 11.35 0.71 10.30
CA LYS A 38 10.37 1.44 9.47
C LYS A 38 9.11 1.75 10.27
N ARG A 39 8.53 2.92 10.00
CA ARG A 39 7.22 3.33 10.52
C ARG A 39 6.08 2.71 9.73
N VAL A 40 6.24 2.55 8.42
CA VAL A 40 5.27 1.88 7.57
C VAL A 40 5.82 0.52 7.14
N VAL A 41 5.03 -0.52 7.37
CA VAL A 41 5.25 -1.86 6.83
C VAL A 41 3.98 -2.28 6.13
N ALA A 42 4.09 -2.48 4.82
CA ALA A 42 3.00 -2.90 3.95
C ALA A 42 3.20 -4.34 3.46
N VAL A 43 2.12 -5.09 3.29
CA VAL A 43 2.12 -6.43 2.72
C VAL A 43 0.94 -6.61 1.76
N VAL A 44 1.13 -7.44 0.74
CA VAL A 44 0.04 -7.89 -0.14
C VAL A 44 -0.71 -9.02 0.57
N TYR A 45 -2.02 -8.84 0.75
CA TYR A 45 -2.92 -9.96 0.97
C TYR A 45 -3.22 -10.60 -0.38
N ASP A 46 -2.68 -11.80 -0.61
CA ASP A 46 -2.91 -12.55 -1.84
C ASP A 46 -4.09 -13.51 -1.66
N ALA A 47 -5.25 -13.18 -2.23
CA ALA A 47 -6.43 -14.03 -2.22
C ALA A 47 -6.20 -15.44 -2.80
N ASN A 48 -5.21 -15.62 -3.67
CA ASN A 48 -4.89 -16.95 -4.24
C ASN A 48 -4.19 -17.86 -3.22
N SER A 49 -3.66 -17.31 -2.14
CA SER A 49 -2.95 -18.09 -1.11
C SER A 49 -3.90 -18.83 -0.14
N LEU A 50 -5.18 -18.45 -0.11
CA LEU A 50 -6.16 -18.97 0.84
C LEU A 50 -7.49 -19.26 0.12
N ASN A 51 -8.06 -20.44 0.35
CA ASN A 51 -9.31 -20.84 -0.30
C ASN A 51 -10.53 -20.53 0.59
N TYR A 52 -10.87 -19.25 0.73
CA TYR A 52 -12.07 -18.79 1.44
C TYR A 52 -12.89 -17.85 0.56
N GLN A 53 -14.19 -17.74 0.84
CA GLN A 53 -15.08 -16.81 0.11
C GLN A 53 -14.97 -15.38 0.65
N TRP A 54 -14.69 -15.23 1.94
CA TRP A 54 -14.71 -13.97 2.65
C TRP A 54 -13.48 -13.81 3.53
N VAL A 55 -13.03 -12.57 3.70
CA VAL A 55 -11.94 -12.20 4.62
C VAL A 55 -12.39 -11.10 5.58
N GLY A 56 -12.01 -11.26 6.84
CA GLY A 56 -12.13 -10.21 7.86
C GLY A 56 -10.73 -9.73 8.26
N PHE A 57 -10.49 -8.43 8.17
CA PHE A 57 -9.24 -7.83 8.65
C PHE A 57 -9.39 -7.31 10.08
N GLU A 58 -8.36 -7.51 10.89
CA GLU A 58 -8.31 -7.01 12.26
C GLU A 58 -8.32 -5.47 12.28
N ASN A 59 -8.94 -4.88 13.31
CA ASN A 59 -9.05 -3.42 13.46
C ASN A 59 -7.70 -2.70 13.62
N HIS A 60 -6.63 -3.42 13.93
CA HIS A 60 -5.28 -2.87 14.06
C HIS A 60 -4.51 -2.78 12.73
N LEU A 61 -5.16 -3.12 11.62
CA LEU A 61 -4.64 -2.96 10.26
C LEU A 61 -5.36 -1.84 9.52
N ASN A 62 -4.63 -1.11 8.68
CA ASN A 62 -5.26 -0.42 7.55
C ASN A 62 -5.22 -1.37 6.36
N TYR A 63 -6.30 -1.45 5.59
CA TYR A 63 -6.29 -2.12 4.29
C TYR A 63 -6.66 -1.14 3.18
N PHE A 64 -6.00 -1.26 2.04
CA PHE A 64 -6.27 -0.47 0.85
C PHE A 64 -7.18 -1.26 -0.10
N HIS A 65 -8.22 -0.59 -0.58
CA HIS A 65 -9.24 -1.18 -1.42
C HIS A 65 -9.79 -0.15 -2.42
N HIS A 66 -10.51 -0.62 -3.44
CA HIS A 66 -11.22 0.22 -4.40
C HIS A 66 -12.73 0.06 -4.23
N GLN A 67 -13.39 1.07 -3.64
CA GLN A 67 -14.85 1.08 -3.44
C GLN A 67 -15.40 -0.21 -2.76
N GLY A 68 -14.77 -0.62 -1.66
CA GLY A 68 -15.05 -1.88 -0.95
C GLY A 68 -14.55 -3.17 -1.61
N LYS A 69 -14.03 -3.12 -2.84
CA LYS A 69 -13.49 -4.27 -3.56
C LYS A 69 -11.97 -4.32 -3.48
N GLY A 70 -11.41 -5.51 -3.68
CA GLY A 70 -9.96 -5.70 -3.79
C GLY A 70 -9.35 -4.99 -4.99
N LEU A 71 -8.03 -5.14 -5.10
CA LEU A 71 -7.20 -4.50 -6.10
C LEU A 71 -6.73 -5.54 -7.13
N PRO A 72 -6.42 -5.13 -8.37
CA PRO A 72 -5.58 -5.94 -9.24
C PRO A 72 -4.25 -6.29 -8.55
N LEU A 73 -3.76 -7.52 -8.73
CA LEU A 73 -2.57 -8.00 -8.03
C LEU A 73 -1.32 -7.15 -8.32
N SER A 74 -1.14 -6.70 -9.57
CA SER A 74 -0.04 -5.81 -9.93
C SER A 74 -0.17 -4.45 -9.24
N LEU A 75 -1.37 -3.87 -9.16
CA LEU A 75 -1.59 -2.65 -8.38
C LEU A 75 -1.25 -2.86 -6.89
N ALA A 76 -1.69 -3.97 -6.29
CA ALA A 76 -1.39 -4.28 -4.90
C ALA A 76 0.13 -4.39 -4.65
N ARG A 77 0.86 -5.01 -5.59
CA ARG A 77 2.33 -5.14 -5.52
C ARG A 77 3.02 -3.79 -5.63
N GLY A 78 2.68 -2.99 -6.63
CA GLY A 78 3.28 -1.67 -6.82
C GLY A 78 3.00 -0.73 -5.66
N LEU A 79 1.75 -0.73 -5.15
CA LEU A 79 1.38 0.05 -3.97
C LEU A 79 2.16 -0.39 -2.73
N THR A 80 2.31 -1.70 -2.52
CA THR A 80 3.10 -2.24 -1.40
C THR A 80 4.58 -1.85 -1.51
N ALA A 81 5.17 -1.89 -2.70
CA ALA A 81 6.55 -1.46 -2.91
C ALA A 81 6.73 0.04 -2.62
N TYR A 82 5.83 0.88 -3.12
CA TYR A 82 5.82 2.31 -2.82
C TYR A 82 5.70 2.60 -1.32
N LEU A 83 4.74 1.98 -0.63
CA LEU A 83 4.53 2.17 0.82
C LEU A 83 5.72 1.70 1.67
N ASN A 84 6.45 0.69 1.19
CA ASN A 84 7.65 0.18 1.85
C ASN A 84 8.94 0.95 1.48
N SER A 85 8.87 1.97 0.63
CA SER A 85 10.04 2.76 0.23
C SER A 85 10.58 3.64 1.37
N THR A 86 11.86 3.96 1.31
CA THR A 86 12.51 4.90 2.24
C THR A 86 11.93 6.31 2.11
N LEU A 87 11.39 6.66 0.92
CA LEU A 87 10.69 7.92 0.70
C LEU A 87 9.45 8.06 1.59
N VAL A 88 8.59 7.04 1.61
CA VAL A 88 7.38 7.03 2.46
C VAL A 88 7.76 6.96 3.93
N ASP A 89 8.76 6.14 4.29
CA ASP A 89 9.24 6.06 5.67
C ASP A 89 9.72 7.42 6.19
N SER A 90 10.49 8.14 5.37
CA SER A 90 11.00 9.48 5.69
C SER A 90 9.87 10.48 5.91
N PHE A 91 8.82 10.44 5.08
CA PHE A 91 7.61 11.26 5.27
C PHE A 91 6.99 11.00 6.65
N PHE A 92 6.78 9.74 7.03
CA PHE A 92 6.22 9.41 8.34
C PHE A 92 7.14 9.83 9.50
N ARG A 93 8.46 9.76 9.35
CA ARG A 93 9.39 10.22 10.40
C ARG A 93 9.42 11.73 10.57
N LEU A 94 9.24 12.49 9.48
CA LEU A 94 9.25 13.95 9.49
C LEU A 94 7.96 14.53 10.10
N PHE A 95 6.81 13.93 9.79
CA PHE A 95 5.50 14.49 10.15
C PHE A 95 4.83 13.80 11.36
N ASN A 96 5.23 12.57 11.71
CA ASN A 96 4.64 11.84 12.83
C ASN A 96 5.65 11.63 13.97
N GLY A 97 5.61 12.53 14.96
CA GLY A 97 6.33 12.36 16.24
C GLY A 97 5.85 11.15 17.07
N ASN A 98 4.77 10.48 16.64
CA ASN A 98 4.15 9.35 17.31
C ASN A 98 4.29 8.05 16.48
N THR A 99 4.05 6.93 17.14
CA THR A 99 4.20 5.55 16.63
C THR A 99 3.04 5.05 15.76
N GLN A 100 2.01 5.87 15.58
CA GLN A 100 0.77 5.48 14.92
C GLN A 100 0.81 5.78 13.41
N VAL A 101 0.37 4.82 12.61
CA VAL A 101 0.18 4.96 11.16
C VAL A 101 -1.31 5.15 10.91
N ASN A 102 -1.75 6.41 10.88
CA ASN A 102 -3.16 6.72 10.73
C ASN A 102 -3.59 6.71 9.27
N ALA A 103 -4.85 6.31 9.07
CA ALA A 103 -5.55 6.40 7.79
C ALA A 103 -5.48 7.80 7.16
N THR A 104 -5.57 8.87 7.98
CA THR A 104 -5.48 10.25 7.49
C THR A 104 -4.09 10.56 6.94
N ASP A 105 -3.03 10.13 7.62
CA ASP A 105 -1.65 10.36 7.17
C ASP A 105 -1.37 9.60 5.88
N LEU A 106 -1.84 8.35 5.79
CA LEU A 106 -1.77 7.55 4.57
C LEU A 106 -2.51 8.21 3.41
N ARG A 107 -3.65 8.87 3.63
CA ARG A 107 -4.38 9.61 2.58
C ARG A 107 -3.67 10.90 2.14
N ASN A 108 -2.84 11.48 3.01
CA ASN A 108 -2.10 12.71 2.74
C ASN A 108 -0.78 12.48 2.00
N LEU A 109 -0.36 11.22 1.81
CA LEU A 109 0.80 10.90 0.97
C LEU A 109 0.59 11.35 -0.48
N LYS A 110 1.69 11.81 -1.10
CA LYS A 110 1.73 12.01 -2.56
C LYS A 110 1.99 10.69 -3.26
N TYR A 111 0.92 10.02 -3.67
CA TYR A 111 1.02 8.75 -4.39
C TYR A 111 1.49 8.93 -5.84
N PRO A 112 2.21 7.94 -6.39
CA PRO A 112 2.43 7.83 -7.83
C PRO A 112 1.11 7.64 -8.58
N THR A 113 1.12 7.90 -9.89
CA THR A 113 -0.05 7.63 -10.73
C THR A 113 -0.39 6.13 -10.75
N LEU A 114 -1.65 5.81 -11.05
CA LEU A 114 -2.08 4.41 -11.21
C LEU A 114 -1.20 3.65 -12.21
N LYS A 115 -0.88 4.27 -13.35
CA LYS A 115 -0.03 3.67 -14.38
C LYS A 115 1.35 3.30 -13.82
N GLN A 116 1.98 4.23 -13.11
CA GLN A 116 3.28 3.98 -12.47
C GLN A 116 3.20 2.87 -11.42
N LEU A 117 2.13 2.82 -10.61
CA LEU A 117 1.96 1.74 -9.63
C LEU A 117 1.76 0.37 -10.31
N LEU A 118 1.01 0.31 -11.41
CA LEU A 118 0.86 -0.92 -12.18
C LEU A 118 2.21 -1.38 -12.76
N GLU A 119 2.93 -0.49 -13.43
CA GLU A 119 4.25 -0.78 -14.00
C GLU A 119 5.26 -1.22 -12.94
N LEU A 120 5.28 -0.55 -11.79
CA LEU A 120 6.09 -0.96 -10.65
C LEU A 120 5.71 -2.36 -10.16
N GLY A 121 4.42 -2.64 -10.05
CA GLY A 121 3.91 -3.96 -9.64
C GLY A 121 4.32 -5.11 -10.54
N GLU A 122 4.32 -4.89 -11.86
CA GLU A 122 4.81 -5.87 -12.84
C GLU A 122 6.31 -6.15 -12.66
N LYS A 123 7.13 -5.11 -12.38
CA LYS A 123 8.57 -5.27 -12.12
C LYS A 123 8.87 -6.03 -10.82
N ILE A 124 8.05 -5.86 -9.79
CA ILE A 124 8.20 -6.57 -8.51
C ILE A 124 7.89 -8.06 -8.66
N GLY A 125 6.83 -8.42 -9.42
CA GLY A 125 6.44 -9.82 -9.60
C GLY A 125 6.03 -10.50 -8.29
N ASN A 126 6.28 -11.81 -8.17
CA ASN A 126 5.81 -12.62 -7.04
C ASN A 126 6.68 -12.50 -5.78
N SER A 127 7.91 -12.02 -5.90
CA SER A 127 8.88 -11.97 -4.81
C SER A 127 9.29 -10.53 -4.55
N PHE A 128 8.96 -10.03 -3.36
CA PHE A 128 9.34 -8.67 -2.97
C PHE A 128 10.87 -8.54 -2.90
N PRO A 129 11.46 -7.57 -3.62
CA PRO A 129 12.90 -7.42 -3.67
C PRO A 129 13.44 -6.72 -2.41
N SER A 130 14.77 -6.59 -2.35
CA SER A 130 15.44 -5.90 -1.26
C SER A 130 15.03 -4.43 -1.15
N GLN A 131 15.24 -3.83 0.03
CA GLN A 131 14.95 -2.41 0.23
C GLN A 131 15.66 -1.51 -0.77
N GLN A 132 16.95 -1.78 -1.02
CA GLN A 132 17.74 -1.01 -1.97
C GLN A 132 17.12 -1.06 -3.37
N THR A 133 16.69 -2.24 -3.81
CA THR A 133 16.03 -2.42 -5.11
C THR A 133 14.69 -1.69 -5.18
N ILE A 134 13.89 -1.70 -4.11
CA ILE A 134 12.65 -0.90 -4.04
C ILE A 134 12.97 0.58 -4.22
N ASP A 135 13.95 1.11 -3.48
CA ASP A 135 14.30 2.53 -3.54
C ASP A 135 14.85 2.95 -4.91
N GLU A 136 15.66 2.09 -5.55
CA GLU A 136 16.14 2.29 -6.92
C GLU A 136 14.98 2.39 -7.93
N LEU A 137 14.00 1.47 -7.85
CA LEU A 137 12.81 1.49 -8.70
C LEU A 137 11.97 2.75 -8.48
N ILE A 138 11.79 3.17 -7.22
CA ILE A 138 11.07 4.41 -6.90
C ILE A 138 11.78 5.63 -7.49
N GLN A 139 13.10 5.70 -7.36
CA GLN A 139 13.87 6.81 -7.90
C GLN A 139 13.77 6.87 -9.44
N GLN A 140 13.81 5.73 -10.11
CA GLN A 140 13.75 5.64 -11.57
C GLN A 140 12.35 5.92 -12.13
N ASP A 141 11.34 5.26 -11.58
CA ASP A 141 10.02 5.21 -12.21
C ASP A 141 9.05 6.28 -11.69
N ILE A 142 9.24 6.71 -10.43
CA ILE A 142 8.32 7.63 -9.75
C ILE A 142 8.87 9.05 -9.73
N LEU A 143 10.13 9.22 -9.32
CA LEU A 143 10.69 10.56 -9.08
C LEU A 143 11.24 11.22 -10.35
N LYS A 144 11.92 10.47 -11.22
CA LYS A 144 12.49 11.03 -12.47
C LYS A 144 11.43 11.34 -13.54
N ASN A 145 10.30 10.64 -13.54
CA ASN A 145 9.22 10.83 -14.53
C ASN A 145 8.26 11.98 -14.20
N GLN A 146 8.61 12.87 -13.25
CA GLN A 146 7.83 14.07 -12.88
C GLN A 146 8.49 15.38 -13.33
N SER A 147 9.52 15.30 -14.19
CA SER A 147 10.25 16.45 -14.77
C SER A 147 9.71 16.84 -16.14
#